data_AF-A0A9D2IZ82-F1
#
_entry.id   AF-A0A9D2IZ82-F1
#
_cell.length_a   1.000
_cell.length_b   1.000
_cell.length_c   1.000
_cell.angle_alpha   90.00
_cell.angle_beta   90.00
_cell.angle_gamma   90.00
#
_symmetry.space_group_name_H-M   'P 1'
#
loop_
_entity.id
_entity.type
_entity.pdbx_description
1 polymer ?
#
loop_
_entity_poly.entity_id
_entity_poly.type
_entity_poly.pdbx_seq_one_letter_code
_entity_poly.pdbx_strand_id
1 'polypeptide(L)'
;MKKALAWILAAALLDRAARQDDLVGVTTPYLYHHYVQALLECGETRCAARALRRYWGGMIQRGADTFWELFDPEDPLASPYGSRMANSYCHAWSCTPAYLLRQYGELLREG
;
A
#
# COMPACT_ATOMS: atom_id res chain seq x y z
N MET A 1 0.88 27.73 8.37
CA MET A 1 2.25 27.69 7.81
C MET A 1 3.04 26.45 8.24
N LYS A 2 3.22 26.13 9.53
CA LYS A 2 4.04 24.96 9.96
C LYS A 2 3.56 23.59 9.44
N LYS A 3 2.24 23.32 9.43
CA LYS A 3 1.67 22.06 8.92
C LYS A 3 1.88 21.87 7.41
N ALA A 4 1.73 22.93 6.61
CA ALA A 4 1.92 22.86 5.16
C ALA A 4 3.37 22.50 4.80
N LEU A 5 4.34 23.10 5.49
CA LEU A 5 5.76 22.75 5.29
C LEU A 5 6.05 21.30 5.68
N ALA A 6 5.45 20.80 6.77
CA ALA A 6 5.62 19.41 7.18
C ALA A 6 5.10 18.43 6.11
N TRP A 7 3.96 18.70 5.49
CA TRP A 7 3.42 17.85 4.42
C TRP A 7 4.26 17.88 3.14
N ILE A 8 4.80 19.04 2.76
CA ILE A 8 5.72 19.15 1.62
C ILE A 8 6.98 18.31 1.85
N LEU A 9 7.55 18.38 3.06
CA LEU A 9 8.73 17.58 3.40
C LEU A 9 8.41 16.08 3.45
N ALA A 10 7.23 15.71 3.96
CA ALA A 10 6.78 14.32 3.98
C ALA A 10 6.59 13.76 2.55
N ALA A 11 5.95 14.51 1.65
CA ALA A 11 5.86 14.16 0.22
C ALA A 11 7.25 13.94 -0.39
N ALA A 12 8.19 14.85 -0.15
CA ALA A 12 9.55 14.73 -0.67
C ALA A 12 10.29 13.48 -0.14
N LEU A 13 10.05 13.10 1.12
CA LEU A 13 10.59 11.87 1.70
C LEU A 13 9.97 10.61 1.09
N LEU A 14 8.65 10.61 0.85
CA LEU A 14 7.96 9.50 0.18
C LEU A 14 8.43 9.32 -1.26
N ASP A 15 8.60 10.42 -2.01
CA ASP A 15 9.15 10.39 -3.36
C ASP A 15 10.59 9.87 -3.37
N ARG A 16 11.44 10.35 -2.45
CA ARG A 16 12.81 9.84 -2.32
C ARG A 16 12.82 8.35 -2.02
N ALA A 17 12.00 7.89 -1.08
CA ALA A 17 11.92 6.47 -0.72
C ALA A 17 11.46 5.62 -1.92
N ALA A 18 10.50 6.11 -2.72
CA ALA A 18 10.01 5.41 -3.90
C ALA A 18 11.05 5.29 -5.04
N ARG A 19 12.11 6.11 -5.02
CA ARG A 19 13.19 6.13 -6.04
C ARG A 19 14.47 5.42 -5.59
N GLN A 20 14.52 4.91 -4.37
CA GLN A 20 15.68 4.19 -3.84
C GLN A 20 15.50 2.69 -3.99
N ASP A 21 16.39 2.05 -4.74
CA ASP A 21 16.36 0.59 -4.97
C ASP A 21 16.95 -0.22 -3.79
N ASP A 22 17.64 0.43 -2.86
CA ASP A 22 18.33 -0.20 -1.71
C ASP A 22 17.45 -0.31 -0.45
N LEU A 23 16.20 0.14 -0.51
CA LEU A 23 15.28 0.07 0.61
C LEU A 23 14.62 -1.31 0.72
N VAL A 24 14.42 -1.74 1.96
CA VAL A 24 13.66 -2.95 2.26
C VAL A 24 12.21 -2.75 1.81
N GLY A 25 11.75 -3.61 0.90
CA GLY A 25 10.40 -3.56 0.33
C GLY A 25 9.29 -3.85 1.34
N VAL A 26 8.08 -3.39 1.02
CA VAL A 26 6.88 -3.65 1.82
C VAL A 26 6.20 -4.94 1.35
N THR A 27 6.10 -5.93 2.23
CA THR A 27 5.55 -7.26 1.91
C THR A 27 4.17 -7.52 2.51
N THR A 28 3.65 -6.63 3.35
CA THR A 28 2.32 -6.80 3.99
C THR A 28 1.36 -5.68 3.61
N PRO A 29 0.07 -6.00 3.34
CA PRO A 29 -0.96 -4.97 3.15
C PRO A 29 -1.15 -4.06 4.37
N TYR A 30 -0.79 -4.51 5.57
CA TYR A 30 -0.80 -3.70 6.78
C TYR A 30 0.11 -2.47 6.66
N LEU A 31 1.39 -2.66 6.33
CA LEU A 31 2.29 -1.53 6.15
C LEU A 31 1.97 -0.76 4.86
N TYR A 32 1.53 -1.48 3.81
CA TYR A 32 1.16 -0.86 2.55
C TYR A 32 -0.04 0.10 2.69
N HIS A 33 -0.99 -0.19 3.60
CA HIS A 33 -2.05 0.73 3.98
C HIS A 33 -1.51 2.08 4.46
N HIS A 34 -0.56 2.07 5.40
CA HIS A 34 0.05 3.29 5.93
C HIS A 34 0.83 4.05 4.86
N TYR A 35 1.49 3.35 3.95
CA TYR A 35 2.15 3.98 2.80
C TYR A 35 1.15 4.73 1.91
N VAL A 36 0.04 4.09 1.52
CA VAL A 36 -0.99 4.74 0.70
C VAL A 36 -1.66 5.89 1.44
N GLN A 37 -1.94 5.74 2.73
CA GLN A 37 -2.50 6.82 3.54
C GLN A 37 -1.55 8.01 3.64
N ALA A 38 -0.25 7.78 3.84
CA ALA A 38 0.74 8.85 3.89
C ALA A 38 0.80 9.63 2.56
N LEU A 39 0.73 8.94 1.42
CA LEU A 39 0.63 9.59 0.11
C LEU A 39 -0.63 10.48 0.01
N LEU A 40 -1.79 9.97 0.44
CA LEU A 40 -3.05 10.72 0.44
C LEU A 40 -2.99 11.96 1.32
N GLU A 41 -2.46 11.83 2.54
CA GLU A 41 -2.32 12.94 3.49
C GLU A 41 -1.31 14.01 3.01
N CYS A 42 -0.32 13.61 2.20
CA CYS A 42 0.63 14.52 1.58
C CYS A 42 0.13 15.15 0.27
N GLY A 43 -1.06 14.78 -0.22
CA GLY A 43 -1.61 15.27 -1.49
C GLY A 43 -1.09 14.54 -2.73
N GLU A 44 -0.33 13.45 -2.57
CA GLU A 44 0.23 12.63 -3.65
C GLU A 44 -0.80 11.64 -4.21
N THR A 45 -1.97 12.16 -4.63
CA THR A 45 -3.16 11.36 -4.96
C THR A 45 -2.96 10.40 -6.13
N ARG A 46 -2.26 10.84 -7.18
CA ARG A 46 -1.91 10.00 -8.35
C ARG A 46 -1.01 8.83 -7.95
N CYS A 47 -0.04 9.09 -7.08
CA CYS A 47 0.86 8.07 -6.55
C CYS A 47 0.09 7.08 -5.67
N ALA A 48 -0.79 7.58 -4.79
CA ALA A 48 -1.66 6.77 -3.95
C ALA A 48 -2.58 5.85 -4.77
N ALA A 49 -3.25 6.41 -5.79
CA ALA A 49 -4.15 5.64 -6.65
C ALA A 49 -3.41 4.54 -7.41
N ARG A 50 -2.21 4.84 -7.92
CA ARG A 50 -1.34 3.85 -8.59
C ARG A 50 -0.89 2.76 -7.63
N ALA A 51 -0.44 3.12 -6.42
CA ALA A 51 0.00 2.17 -5.40
C ALA A 51 -1.15 1.23 -5.01
N LEU A 52 -2.34 1.78 -4.74
CA LEU A 52 -3.52 0.99 -4.37
C LEU A 52 -3.94 0.02 -5.49
N ARG A 53 -4.01 0.50 -6.75
CA ARG A 53 -4.32 -0.35 -7.92
C ARG A 53 -3.26 -1.42 -8.15
N ARG A 54 -1.97 -1.09 -8.05
CA ARG A 54 -0.88 -2.04 -8.26
C ARG A 54 -0.88 -3.15 -7.22
N TYR A 55 -0.95 -2.79 -5.94
CA TYR A 55 -0.75 -3.74 -4.85
C TYR A 55 -1.97 -4.64 -4.64
N TRP A 56 -3.15 -4.07 -4.41
CA TRP A 56 -4.37 -4.88 -4.23
C TRP A 56 -4.89 -5.45 -5.55
N GLY A 57 -4.73 -4.73 -6.66
CA GLY A 57 -5.04 -5.28 -7.99
C GLY A 57 -4.12 -6.44 -8.36
N GLY A 58 -2.87 -6.44 -7.89
CA GLY A 58 -1.94 -7.58 -8.03
C GLY A 58 -2.45 -8.84 -7.33
N MET A 59 -3.02 -8.73 -6.13
CA MET A 59 -3.69 -9.86 -5.46
C MET A 59 -4.89 -10.35 -6.28
N ILE A 60 -5.75 -9.44 -6.74
CA ILE A 60 -6.95 -9.78 -7.55
C ILE A 60 -6.54 -10.50 -8.85
N GLN A 61 -5.55 -9.98 -9.56
CA GLN A 61 -5.03 -10.58 -10.80
C GLN A 61 -4.45 -11.98 -10.58
N ARG A 62 -3.97 -12.29 -9.37
CA ARG A 62 -3.49 -13.61 -8.96
C ARG A 62 -4.59 -14.53 -8.43
N GLY A 63 -5.86 -14.13 -8.55
CA GLY A 63 -7.02 -14.96 -8.20
C GLY A 63 -7.42 -14.88 -6.72
N ALA A 64 -7.09 -13.80 -6.02
CA ALA A 64 -7.54 -13.61 -4.65
C ALA A 64 -9.05 -13.33 -4.58
N ASP A 65 -9.80 -14.23 -3.93
CA ASP A 65 -11.21 -13.98 -3.54
C ASP A 65 -11.31 -13.12 -2.25
N THR A 66 -10.29 -13.22 -1.39
CA THR A 66 -10.10 -12.44 -0.16
C THR A 66 -8.67 -11.91 -0.09
N PHE A 67 -8.44 -10.80 0.60
CA PHE A 67 -7.10 -10.23 0.70
C PHE A 67 -6.21 -10.97 1.71
N TRP A 68 -4.96 -11.20 1.31
CA TRP A 68 -4.00 -12.06 2.00
C TRP A 68 -3.26 -11.32 3.10
N GLU A 69 -2.80 -12.02 4.13
CA GLU A 69 -2.00 -11.49 5.24
C GLU A 69 -0.68 -10.89 4.77
N LEU A 70 -0.03 -11.58 3.83
CA LEU A 70 1.24 -11.21 3.23
C LEU A 70 1.06 -11.25 1.72
N PHE A 71 1.57 -10.22 1.04
CA PHE A 71 1.67 -10.18 -0.39
C PHE A 71 2.97 -9.47 -0.80
N ASP A 72 3.94 -10.28 -1.21
CA ASP A 72 5.12 -9.81 -1.92
C ASP A 72 4.90 -10.04 -3.43
N PRO A 73 4.81 -8.97 -4.26
CA PRO A 73 4.66 -9.12 -5.70
C PRO A 73 5.82 -9.85 -6.39
N GLU A 74 7.03 -9.78 -5.82
CA GLU A 74 8.26 -10.32 -6.39
C GLU A 74 8.56 -11.73 -5.86
N ASP A 75 8.11 -12.06 -4.65
CA ASP A 75 8.24 -13.42 -4.07
C ASP A 75 6.88 -14.03 -3.66
N PRO A 76 6.25 -14.84 -4.54
CA PRO A 76 4.99 -15.52 -4.23
C PRO A 76 5.09 -16.59 -3.13
N LEU A 77 6.29 -16.99 -2.73
CA LEU A 77 6.53 -18.00 -1.69
C LEU A 77 6.83 -17.39 -0.33
N ALA A 78 6.92 -16.06 -0.25
CA ALA A 78 7.25 -15.34 0.96
C ALA A 78 6.37 -15.74 2.15
N SER A 79 7.00 -16.02 3.27
CA SER A 79 6.33 -16.36 4.52
C SER A 79 7.25 -16.11 5.72
N PRO A 80 6.79 -15.39 6.75
CA PRO A 80 7.53 -15.27 8.01
C PRO A 80 7.49 -16.57 8.83
N TYR A 81 6.66 -17.53 8.44
CA TYR A 81 6.43 -18.79 9.16
C TYR A 81 7.21 -19.96 8.57
N GLY A 82 8.07 -19.71 7.56
CA GLY A 82 8.83 -20.73 6.86
C GLY A 82 8.04 -21.52 5.80
N SER A 83 6.73 -21.28 5.66
CA SER A 83 5.92 -21.85 4.58
C SER A 83 4.68 -21.01 4.31
N ARG A 84 4.45 -20.66 3.04
CA ARG A 84 3.24 -19.93 2.62
C ARG A 84 1.93 -20.63 2.97
N MET A 85 1.96 -21.95 3.19
CA MET A 85 0.79 -22.70 3.64
C MET A 85 0.29 -22.25 5.02
N ALA A 86 1.17 -21.67 5.83
CA ALA A 86 0.84 -21.13 7.14
C ALA A 86 0.40 -19.65 7.10
N ASN A 87 0.53 -18.96 5.95
CA ASN A 87 0.01 -17.60 5.81
C ASN A 87 -1.52 -17.62 5.78
N SER A 88 -2.16 -16.60 6.34
CA SER A 88 -3.60 -16.41 6.15
C SER A 88 -3.91 -15.80 4.78
N TYR A 89 -4.84 -16.42 4.05
CA TYR A 89 -5.34 -15.92 2.76
C TYR A 89 -6.64 -15.11 2.89
N CYS A 90 -7.11 -14.88 4.11
CA CYS A 90 -8.24 -14.02 4.41
C CYS A 90 -7.94 -13.24 5.69
N HIS A 91 -7.24 -12.12 5.56
CA HIS A 91 -6.72 -11.36 6.70
C HIS A 91 -7.28 -9.94 6.73
N ALA A 92 -7.92 -9.58 7.84
CA ALA A 92 -8.71 -8.34 7.92
C ALA A 92 -7.87 -7.07 7.82
N TRP A 93 -6.59 -7.08 8.25
CA TRP A 93 -5.72 -5.91 8.06
C TRP A 93 -5.53 -5.54 6.58
N SER A 94 -5.89 -6.44 5.66
CA SER A 94 -5.66 -6.29 4.22
C SER A 94 -6.87 -5.73 3.50
N CYS A 95 -8.01 -5.55 4.19
CA CYS A 95 -9.23 -5.00 3.59
C CYS A 95 -9.32 -3.48 3.63
N THR A 96 -8.22 -2.80 3.98
CA THR A 96 -8.13 -1.35 4.09
C THR A 96 -8.44 -0.55 2.81
N PRO A 97 -8.40 -1.09 1.56
CA PRO A 97 -8.95 -0.36 0.41
C PRO A 97 -10.42 0.02 0.60
N ALA A 98 -11.21 -0.79 1.31
CA ALA A 98 -12.60 -0.45 1.60
C ALA A 98 -12.70 0.83 2.45
N TYR A 99 -11.79 1.02 3.41
CA TYR A 99 -11.68 2.25 4.19
C TYR A 99 -11.15 3.40 3.33
N LEU A 100 -10.02 3.20 2.64
CA LEU A 100 -9.35 4.25 1.87
C LEU A 100 -10.25 4.82 0.76
N LEU A 101 -10.99 3.96 0.05
CA LEU A 101 -11.92 4.38 -1.00
C LEU A 101 -13.13 5.16 -0.46
N ARG A 102 -13.58 4.85 0.76
CA ARG A 102 -14.72 5.56 1.38
C ARG A 102 -14.29 6.88 2.00
N GLN A 103 -13.12 6.90 2.63
CA GLN A 103 -12.61 8.08 3.34
C GLN A 103 -11.95 9.10 2.39
N TYR A 104 -11.25 8.64 1.35
CA TYR A 104 -10.47 9.47 0.43
C TYR A 104 -10.96 9.36 -1.03
N GLY A 105 -12.18 8.88 -1.24
CA GLY A 105 -12.70 8.55 -2.56
C GLY A 105 -12.72 9.70 -3.57
N GLU A 106 -12.94 10.93 -3.11
CA GLU A 106 -12.88 12.13 -3.96
C GLU A 106 -11.45 12.35 -4.49
N LEU A 107 -10.46 12.33 -3.60
CA LEU A 107 -9.05 12.48 -3.94
C LEU A 107 -8.54 11.37 -4.89
N LEU A 108 -9.05 10.15 -4.72
CA LEU A 108 -8.65 8.99 -5.53
C LEU A 108 -9.29 8.97 -6.94
N ARG A 109 -10.36 9.74 -7.18
CA ARG A 109 -11.02 9.84 -8.51
C ARG A 109 -10.33 10.82 -9.45
N GLU A 110 -9.65 11.82 -8.89
CA GLU A 110 -8.97 12.87 -9.65
C GLU A 110 -7.53 12.50 -10.06
N GLY A 111 -7.03 11.35 -9.56
CA GLY A 111 -5.66 10.87 -9.78
C GLY A 111 -5.52 9.55 -10.55
#